data_AF-A0A087YEQ1-F1
#
_entry.id   AF-A0A087YEQ1-F1
#
_cell.length_a   1.000
_cell.length_b   1.000
_cell.length_c   1.000
_cell.angle_alpha   90.00
_cell.angle_beta   90.00
_cell.angle_gamma   90.00
#
_symmetry.space_group_name_H-M   'P 1'
#
loop_
_entity.id
_entity.type
_entity.pdbx_description
1 polymer ?
#
loop_
_entity_poly.entity_id
_entity_poly.type
_entity_poly.pdbx_seq_one_letter_code
_entity_poly.pdbx_strand_id
1 'polypeptide(L)'
;MKRELVMFLLCLVLLATETAANPVIREKFAKQLLRSKRQDRPVKAGHPDEPMREHQLRMQALDQRAQESNMEYWLNPHCPPRCDRNYGHPV
;
A
#
# COMPACT_ATOMS: atom_id res chain seq x y z
N MET A 1 -55.91 -14.36 17.54
CA MET A 1 -55.46 -13.99 18.90
C MET A 1 -54.18 -14.72 19.31
N LYS A 2 -54.17 -16.06 19.53
CA LYS A 2 -52.96 -16.77 20.02
C LYS A 2 -51.79 -16.83 19.03
N ARG A 3 -52.03 -17.06 17.73
CA ARG A 3 -50.96 -17.15 16.72
C ARG A 3 -50.28 -15.80 16.46
N GLU A 4 -51.07 -14.72 16.38
CA GLU A 4 -50.58 -13.35 16.26
C GLU A 4 -49.67 -12.96 17.42
N LEU A 5 -50.07 -13.29 18.66
CA LEU A 5 -49.26 -13.06 19.87
C LEU A 5 -47.93 -13.82 19.83
N VAL A 6 -47.95 -15.08 19.36
CA VAL A 6 -46.72 -15.88 19.22
C VAL A 6 -45.79 -15.26 18.17
N MET A 7 -46.33 -14.80 17.04
CA MET A 7 -45.54 -14.14 16.00
C MET A 7 -44.94 -12.82 16.50
N PHE A 8 -45.72 -12.04 17.25
CA PHE A 8 -45.26 -10.80 17.88
C PHE A 8 -44.14 -11.03 18.90
N LEU A 9 -44.32 -12.03 19.77
CA LEU A 9 -43.29 -12.43 20.74
C LEU A 9 -42.03 -12.91 20.04
N LEU A 10 -42.15 -13.67 18.95
CA LEU A 10 -41.01 -14.15 18.18
C LEU A 10 -40.25 -13.01 17.51
N CYS A 11 -40.96 -12.02 16.93
CA CYS A 11 -40.35 -10.80 16.43
C CYS A 11 -39.62 -10.02 17.53
N LEU A 12 -40.24 -9.83 18.69
CA LEU A 12 -39.60 -9.11 19.81
C LEU A 12 -38.32 -9.80 20.29
N VAL A 13 -38.31 -11.13 20.36
CA VAL A 13 -37.12 -11.90 20.72
C VAL A 13 -36.01 -11.71 19.68
N LEU A 14 -36.33 -11.78 18.39
CA LEU A 14 -35.36 -11.57 17.31
C LEU A 14 -34.77 -10.15 17.35
N LEU A 15 -35.60 -9.11 17.53
CA LEU A 15 -35.09 -7.73 17.65
C LEU A 15 -34.19 -7.57 18.89
N ALA A 16 -34.55 -8.19 20.02
CA ALA A 16 -33.73 -8.13 21.23
C ALA A 16 -32.37 -8.80 21.04
N THR A 17 -32.29 -9.93 20.33
CA THR A 17 -31.01 -10.61 20.07
C THR A 17 -30.09 -9.83 19.13
N GLU A 18 -30.64 -9.18 18.10
CA GLU A 18 -29.84 -8.36 17.16
C GLU A 18 -29.28 -7.10 17.83
N THR A 19 -30.06 -6.47 18.72
CA THR A 19 -29.59 -5.29 19.48
C THR A 19 -28.55 -5.62 20.53
N ALA A 20 -28.59 -6.83 21.10
CA ALA A 20 -27.54 -7.34 21.98
C ALA A 20 -26.24 -7.63 21.21
N ALA A 21 -26.34 -8.06 19.95
CA ALA A 21 -25.19 -8.34 19.09
C ALA A 21 -24.50 -7.07 18.55
N ASN A 22 -25.22 -5.96 18.40
CA ASN A 22 -24.67 -4.67 18.03
C ASN A 22 -24.82 -3.67 19.19
N PRO A 23 -23.96 -3.72 20.22
CA PRO A 23 -24.00 -2.71 21.27
C PRO A 23 -23.86 -1.35 20.60
N VAL A 24 -24.73 -0.41 20.93
CA VAL A 24 -24.56 1.00 20.54
C VAL A 24 -23.32 1.51 21.26
N ILE A 25 -22.18 1.34 20.59
CA ILE A 25 -20.87 1.68 21.12
C ILE A 25 -20.77 3.19 21.28
N ARG A 26 -20.34 3.65 22.45
CA ARG A 26 -20.04 5.08 22.67
C ARG A 26 -18.96 5.54 21.70
N GLU A 27 -19.13 6.74 21.14
CA GLU A 27 -18.22 7.33 20.14
C GLU A 27 -16.73 7.23 20.51
N LYS A 28 -16.38 7.46 21.79
CA LYS A 28 -15.01 7.34 22.31
C LYS A 28 -14.44 5.94 22.11
N PHE A 29 -15.24 4.91 22.42
CA PHE A 29 -14.83 3.52 22.28
C PHE A 29 -14.76 3.11 20.81
N ALA A 30 -15.69 3.56 19.97
CA ALA A 30 -15.63 3.33 18.52
C ALA A 30 -14.34 3.92 17.92
N LYS A 31 -14.00 5.15 18.30
CA LYS A 31 -12.75 5.81 17.87
C LYS A 31 -11.51 5.05 18.34
N GLN A 32 -11.52 4.53 19.57
CA GLN A 32 -10.43 3.73 20.11
C GLN A 32 -10.27 2.40 19.35
N LEU A 33 -11.39 1.72 19.06
CA LEU A 33 -11.42 0.48 18.29
C LEU A 33 -10.93 0.67 16.84
N LEU A 34 -11.32 1.78 16.20
CA LEU A 34 -10.85 2.14 14.86
C LEU A 34 -9.36 2.53 14.85
N ARG A 35 -8.81 2.97 15.98
CA ARG A 35 -7.39 3.30 16.12
C ARG A 35 -6.55 2.05 16.29
N SER A 36 -6.97 1.10 17.11
CA SER A 36 -6.29 -0.20 17.24
C SER A 36 -6.32 -0.99 15.92
N LYS A 37 -7.48 -1.06 15.26
CA LYS A 37 -7.59 -1.75 13.95
C LYS A 37 -6.71 -1.16 12.84
N ARG A 38 -6.37 0.13 12.91
CA ARG A 38 -5.42 0.76 11.97
C ARG A 38 -3.97 0.39 12.25
N GLN A 39 -3.63 0.10 13.50
CA GLN A 39 -2.29 -0.36 13.91
C GLN A 39 -2.08 -1.84 13.57
N ASP A 40 -3.13 -2.66 13.67
CA ASP A 40 -3.09 -4.09 13.31
C ASP A 40 -3.12 -4.34 11.79
N ARG A 41 -3.36 -3.31 10.98
CA ARG A 41 -3.34 -3.46 9.53
C ARG A 41 -1.90 -3.73 9.09
N PRO A 42 -1.63 -4.80 8.33
CA PRO A 42 -0.31 -4.99 7.72
C PRO A 42 0.02 -3.73 6.94
N VAL A 43 1.21 -3.18 7.20
CA VAL A 43 1.73 -2.02 6.49
C VAL A 43 1.60 -2.34 5.01
N LYS A 44 0.91 -1.48 4.25
CA LYS A 44 0.79 -1.63 2.80
C LYS A 44 2.21 -1.75 2.25
N ALA A 45 2.51 -2.84 1.53
CA ALA A 45 3.76 -2.96 0.78
C ALA A 45 3.95 -1.69 -0.05
N GLY A 46 5.02 -0.94 0.26
CA GLY A 46 5.27 0.40 -0.27
C GLY A 46 5.35 1.50 0.78
N HIS A 47 5.66 1.19 2.05
CA HIS A 47 6.13 2.23 2.97
C HIS A 47 7.47 2.78 2.45
N PRO A 48 7.75 4.10 2.49
CA PRO A 48 9.02 4.66 2.04
C PRO A 48 10.25 4.03 2.72
N ASP A 49 10.05 3.42 3.91
CA ASP A 49 11.11 2.81 4.71
C ASP A 49 11.17 1.26 4.60
N GLU A 50 10.38 0.63 3.73
CA GLU A 50 10.47 -0.79 3.39
C GLU A 50 11.73 -1.05 2.52
N PRO A 51 12.42 -2.20 2.66
CA PRO A 51 13.88 -2.30 2.75
C PRO A 51 14.59 -1.49 1.65
N MET A 52 14.79 -0.20 1.91
CA MET A 52 15.44 0.75 1.01
C MET A 52 16.77 0.22 0.52
N ARG A 53 17.43 -0.63 1.32
CA ARG A 53 18.70 -1.27 0.97
C ARG A 53 18.63 -2.10 -0.32
N GLU A 54 17.61 -2.93 -0.51
CA GLU A 54 17.54 -3.77 -1.73
C GLU A 54 17.23 -2.92 -2.97
N HIS A 55 16.36 -1.93 -2.83
CA HIS A 55 16.07 -0.97 -3.89
C HIS A 55 17.30 -0.13 -4.24
N GLN A 56 18.01 0.40 -3.24
CA GLN A 56 19.24 1.18 -3.43
C GLN A 56 20.35 0.34 -4.08
N LEU A 57 20.56 -0.91 -3.65
CA LEU A 57 21.52 -1.81 -4.28
C LEU A 57 21.14 -2.09 -5.75
N ARG A 58 19.84 -2.26 -6.04
CA ARG A 58 19.35 -2.41 -7.42
C ARG A 58 19.58 -1.15 -8.24
N MET A 59 19.29 0.04 -7.69
CA MET A 59 19.53 1.31 -8.37
C MET A 59 21.02 1.51 -8.65
N GLN A 60 21.89 1.20 -7.68
CA GLN A 60 23.34 1.30 -7.84
C GLN A 60 23.87 0.35 -8.95
N ALA A 61 23.34 -0.87 -9.04
CA ALA A 61 23.71 -1.81 -10.10
C ALA A 61 23.18 -1.39 -11.49
N LEU A 62 22.09 -0.61 -11.54
CA LEU A 62 21.59 -0.02 -12.78
C LEU A 62 22.46 1.17 -13.20
N ASP A 63 22.87 2.03 -12.26
CA ASP A 63 23.76 3.15 -12.53
C ASP A 63 25.14 2.67 -13.01
N GLN A 64 25.69 1.60 -12.41
CA GLN A 64 26.94 1.00 -12.87
C GLN A 64 26.84 0.49 -14.31
N ARG A 65 25.78 -0.25 -14.66
CA ARG A 65 25.54 -0.70 -16.04
C ARG A 65 25.29 0.46 -17.00
N ALA A 66 24.61 1.52 -16.54
CA ALA A 66 24.42 2.72 -17.33
C ALA A 66 25.77 3.38 -17.61
N GLN A 67 26.67 3.48 -16.62
CA GLN A 67 28.02 4.01 -16.81
C GLN A 67 28.87 3.12 -17.72
N GLU A 68 28.85 1.80 -17.56
CA GLU A 68 29.58 0.86 -18.41
C GLU A 68 29.10 0.95 -19.86
N SER A 69 27.79 0.88 -20.11
CA SER A 69 27.23 1.00 -21.46
C SER A 69 27.43 2.39 -22.06
N ASN A 70 27.37 3.44 -21.24
CA ASN A 70 27.70 4.81 -21.63
C ASN A 70 29.18 4.89 -22.01
N MET A 71 30.11 4.39 -21.19
CA MET A 71 31.54 4.38 -21.49
C MET A 71 31.87 3.53 -22.74
N GLU A 72 31.26 2.36 -22.91
CA GLU A 72 31.38 1.53 -24.11
C GLU A 72 30.86 2.27 -25.35
N TYR A 73 29.76 3.01 -25.22
CA TYR A 73 29.17 3.79 -26.30
C TYR A 73 29.98 5.05 -26.66
N TRP A 74 30.57 5.75 -25.69
CA TRP A 74 31.41 6.93 -25.94
C TRP A 74 32.83 6.57 -26.41
N LEU A 75 33.34 5.38 -26.06
CA LEU A 75 34.67 4.90 -26.46
C LEU A 75 34.64 4.05 -27.73
N ASN A 76 33.47 3.75 -28.29
CA ASN A 76 33.34 3.00 -29.53
C ASN A 76 33.62 3.90 -30.75
N PRO A 77 34.70 3.63 -31.53
CA PRO A 77 35.05 4.43 -32.71
C PRO A 77 34.05 4.30 -33.87
N HIS A 78 33.06 3.41 -33.77
CA HIS A 78 31.98 3.25 -34.74
C HIS A 78 30.64 3.86 -34.29
N CYS A 79 30.60 4.55 -33.16
CA CYS A 79 29.38 5.21 -32.70
C CYS A 79 29.08 6.49 -33.51
N PRO A 80 27.80 6.78 -33.84
CA PRO A 80 27.42 7.98 -34.57
C PRO A 80 27.76 9.27 -33.79
N PRO A 81 27.88 10.45 -34.42
CA PRO A 81 28.45 11.66 -33.80
C PRO A 81 27.63 12.25 -32.63
N ARG A 82 26.45 11.70 -32.31
CA ARG A 82 25.67 12.06 -31.11
C ARG A 82 26.18 11.37 -29.83
N CYS A 83 27.26 10.61 -29.97
CA CYS A 83 27.83 9.69 -29.00
C CYS A 83 29.28 10.06 -28.69
N ASP A 84 29.70 11.31 -28.95
CA ASP A 84 30.91 11.93 -28.39
C ASP A 84 30.52 12.89 -27.26
N ARG A 85 31.08 12.69 -26.06
CA ARG A 85 30.71 13.39 -24.82
C ARG A 85 31.00 14.88 -24.94
N ASN A 86 31.89 15.24 -25.87
CA ASN A 86 32.25 16.61 -26.18
C ASN A 86 31.27 17.30 -27.15
N TYR A 87 30.39 16.55 -27.83
CA TYR A 87 29.44 17.06 -28.83
C TYR A 87 27.96 16.89 -28.45
N GLY A 88 27.65 16.16 -27.38
CA GLY A 88 26.29 16.03 -26.87
C GLY A 88 25.87 17.23 -26.01
N HIS A 89 24.85 17.99 -26.43
CA HIS A 89 24.18 18.92 -25.52
C HIS A 89 23.51 18.12 -24.38
N PRO A 90 23.64 18.55 -23.11
CA PRO A 90 22.89 17.95 -22.03
C PRO A 90 21.39 18.21 -22.26
N VAL A 91 20.60 17.15 -22.18
CA VAL A 91 19.13 17.23 -22.10
C VAL A 91 18.73 17.26 -20.63
#